data_AF-A0AAW9HZ17-F1
#
_entry.id   AF-A0AAW9HZ17-F1
#
_cell.length_a   1.000
_cell.length_b   1.000
_cell.length_c   1.000
_cell.angle_alpha   90.00
_cell.angle_beta   90.00
_cell.angle_gamma   90.00
#
_symmetry.space_group_name_H-M   'P 1'
#
loop_
_entity.id
_entity.type
_entity.pdbx_description
1 polymer ?
#
loop_
_entity_poly.entity_id
_entity_poly.type
_entity_poly.pdbx_seq_one_letter_code
_entity_poly.pdbx_strand_id
1 'polypeptide(L)'
;RRIITLAILAIALFVSLGVGSVTGSGSESRWTPNFALDLEGGTELILTPKTTDNSEITSEDVNQAIEIIRQRVDASGVAEAEITSQGGSNIVVGLPGHPSQETLDLVRNSAVLRMRPVLA
;
A
#
# COMPACT_ATOMS: atom_id res chain seq x y z
N ARG A 1 56.26 0.70 -39.94
CA ARG A 1 56.09 0.35 -38.50
C ARG A 1 54.98 1.17 -37.83
N ARG A 2 55.00 2.51 -37.88
CA ARG A 2 53.95 3.38 -37.28
C ARG A 2 52.52 3.15 -37.79
N ILE A 3 52.36 2.86 -39.09
CA ILE A 3 51.04 2.59 -39.69
C ILE A 3 50.48 1.24 -39.20
N ILE A 4 51.34 0.23 -39.03
CA ILE A 4 50.95 -1.09 -38.54
C ILE A 4 50.52 -1.02 -37.07
N THR A 5 51.23 -0.27 -36.23
CA THR A 5 50.85 -0.06 -34.83
C THR A 5 49.51 0.68 -34.70
N LEU A 6 49.23 1.65 -35.57
CA LEU A 6 47.95 2.36 -35.59
C LEU A 6 46.79 1.46 -36.05
N ALA A 7 47.01 0.61 -37.05
CA ALA A 7 45.99 -0.33 -37.53
C ALA A 7 45.59 -1.35 -36.44
N ILE A 8 46.57 -1.87 -35.69
CA ILE A 8 46.33 -2.80 -34.58
C ILE A 8 45.52 -2.11 -33.47
N LEU A 9 45.84 -0.85 -33.15
CA LEU A 9 45.16 -0.08 -32.11
C LEU A 9 43.70 0.24 -32.51
N ALA A 10 43.47 0.56 -33.79
CA ALA A 10 42.13 0.80 -34.32
C ALA A 10 41.25 -0.46 -34.30
N ILE A 11 41.82 -1.62 -34.63
CA ILE A 11 41.11 -2.91 -34.55
C ILE A 11 40.80 -3.25 -33.09
N ALA A 12 41.76 -3.09 -32.18
CA ALA A 12 41.54 -3.32 -30.76
C ALA A 12 40.43 -2.43 -30.17
N LEU A 13 40.36 -1.17 -30.61
CA LEU A 13 39.30 -0.24 -30.22
C LEU A 13 37.92 -0.69 -30.73
N PHE A 14 37.83 -1.10 -32.00
CA PHE A 14 36.56 -1.58 -32.56
C PHE A 14 36.07 -2.86 -31.89
N VAL A 15 36.99 -3.78 -31.55
CA VAL A 15 36.68 -5.01 -30.82
C VAL A 15 36.22 -4.68 -29.40
N SER A 16 36.89 -3.77 -28.69
CA SER A 16 36.50 -3.42 -27.32
C SER A 16 35.13 -2.73 -27.26
N LEU A 17 34.81 -1.84 -28.21
CA LEU A 17 33.48 -1.24 -28.31
C LEU A 17 32.39 -2.25 -28.71
N GLY A 18 32.69 -3.14 -29.67
CA GLY A 18 31.75 -4.17 -30.11
C GLY A 18 31.45 -5.21 -29.02
N VAL A 19 32.44 -5.58 -28.21
CA VAL A 19 32.24 -6.43 -27.04
C VAL A 19 31.44 -5.66 -25.98
N GLY A 20 31.79 -4.40 -25.69
CA GLY A 20 31.08 -3.58 -24.70
C GLY A 20 29.58 -3.39 -24.98
N SER A 21 29.18 -3.33 -26.26
CA SER A 21 27.76 -3.23 -26.64
C SER A 21 27.02 -4.56 -26.62
N VAL A 22 27.68 -5.69 -26.91
CA VAL A 22 27.04 -7.01 -26.96
C VAL A 22 27.05 -7.71 -25.60
N THR A 23 28.11 -7.56 -24.80
CA THR A 23 28.23 -8.21 -23.49
C THR A 23 27.67 -7.35 -22.35
N GLY A 24 26.83 -6.35 -22.68
CA GLY A 24 25.99 -5.61 -21.75
C GLY A 24 26.67 -5.39 -20.41
N SER A 25 27.55 -4.38 -20.33
CA SER A 25 27.92 -3.83 -19.03
C SER A 25 26.63 -3.29 -18.42
N GLY A 26 25.94 -4.16 -17.69
CA GLY A 26 24.79 -3.89 -16.86
C GLY A 26 25.25 -3.00 -15.74
N SER A 27 25.53 -1.74 -16.06
CA SER A 27 25.20 -0.68 -15.14
C SER A 27 23.72 -0.86 -14.87
N GLU A 28 23.43 -1.50 -13.73
CA GLU A 28 22.15 -1.42 -13.05
C GLU A 28 21.87 0.03 -12.63
N SER A 29 21.95 0.96 -13.58
CA SER A 29 21.09 2.12 -13.59
C SER A 29 19.69 1.56 -13.79
N ARG A 30 19.11 1.06 -12.69
CA ARG A 30 17.67 0.89 -12.50
C ARG A 30 17.05 2.26 -12.72
N TRP A 31 16.89 2.62 -13.97
CA TRP A 31 16.17 3.79 -14.45
C TRP A 31 14.69 3.47 -14.60
N THR A 32 14.19 2.64 -13.70
CA THR A 32 12.79 2.57 -13.36
C THR A 32 12.68 3.34 -12.05
N PRO A 33 12.25 4.62 -12.06
CA PRO A 33 11.79 5.23 -10.82
C PRO A 33 10.78 4.27 -10.19
N ASN A 34 10.86 4.07 -8.86
CA ASN A 34 9.87 3.26 -8.15
C ASN A 34 8.48 3.71 -8.60
N PHE A 35 7.65 2.74 -8.98
CA PHE A 35 6.28 2.97 -9.42
C PHE A 35 5.58 3.90 -8.42
N ALA A 36 5.05 5.02 -8.93
CA ALA A 36 4.21 5.89 -8.13
C ALA A 36 2.93 5.14 -7.71
N LEU A 37 2.37 5.63 -6.60
CA LEU A 37 1.17 5.26 -5.82
C LEU A 37 -0.07 4.63 -6.51
N ASP A 38 -0.19 4.55 -7.83
CA ASP A 38 -1.48 4.23 -8.50
C ASP A 38 -1.68 2.76 -8.92
N LEU A 39 -0.73 1.85 -8.65
CA LEU A 39 -0.78 0.47 -9.21
C LEU A 39 -0.63 -0.69 -8.21
N GLU A 40 -0.49 -0.47 -6.91
CA GLU A 40 -0.50 -1.59 -5.96
C GLU A 40 -1.91 -2.20 -5.81
N GLY A 41 -2.93 -1.43 -6.22
CA GLY A 41 -4.31 -1.77 -5.94
C GLY A 41 -4.58 -1.74 -4.43
N GLY A 42 -5.84 -1.89 -4.06
CA GLY A 42 -6.25 -1.84 -2.68
C GLY A 42 -7.65 -2.36 -2.50
N THR A 43 -8.06 -2.52 -1.26
CA THR A 43 -9.46 -2.76 -0.93
C THR A 43 -10.05 -1.49 -0.35
N GLU A 44 -11.06 -0.95 -1.04
CA GLU A 44 -11.87 0.15 -0.54
C GLU A 44 -13.14 -0.40 0.11
N LEU A 45 -13.43 0.08 1.32
CA LEU A 45 -14.62 -0.26 2.08
C LEU A 45 -15.41 1.03 2.35
N ILE A 46 -16.68 1.04 1.98
CA ILE A 46 -17.62 2.09 2.36
C ILE A 46 -18.47 1.55 3.50
N LEU A 47 -18.30 2.11 4.70
CA LEU A 47 -19.00 1.73 5.91
C LEU A 47 -20.11 2.74 6.20
N THR A 48 -21.34 2.25 6.27
CA THR A 48 -22.49 3.06 6.69
C THR A 48 -22.78 2.80 8.17
N PRO A 49 -22.71 3.82 9.03
CA PRO A 49 -22.99 3.66 10.45
C PRO A 49 -24.43 3.18 10.69
N LYS A 50 -24.59 2.31 11.68
CA LYS A 50 -25.89 1.81 12.13
C LYS A 50 -25.96 1.91 13.64
N THR A 51 -27.07 2.46 14.14
CA THR A 51 -27.41 2.50 15.56
C THR A 51 -28.29 1.29 15.91
N THR A 52 -28.17 0.78 17.13
CA THR A 52 -29.07 -0.27 17.65
C THR A 52 -30.39 0.29 18.14
N ASP A 53 -30.41 1.58 18.51
CA ASP A 53 -31.48 2.19 19.30
C ASP A 53 -32.22 3.28 18.49
N ASN A 54 -31.96 3.38 17.18
CA ASN A 54 -32.46 4.44 16.29
C ASN A 54 -32.09 5.87 16.74
N SER A 55 -31.03 6.01 17.53
CA SER A 55 -30.45 7.31 17.87
C SER A 55 -29.92 8.03 16.62
N GLU A 56 -29.94 9.36 16.65
CA GLU A 56 -29.25 10.16 15.64
C GLU A 56 -27.75 9.88 15.69
N ILE A 57 -27.12 9.77 14.51
CA ILE A 57 -25.67 9.59 14.39
C ILE A 57 -25.04 10.97 14.34
N THR A 58 -24.19 11.28 15.31
CA THR A 58 -23.50 12.57 15.40
C THR A 58 -22.15 12.54 14.68
N SER A 59 -21.60 13.72 14.38
CA SER A 59 -20.25 13.85 13.84
C SER A 59 -19.19 13.28 14.80
N GLU A 60 -19.43 13.43 16.10
CA GLU A 60 -18.59 12.89 17.17
C GLU A 60 -18.57 11.36 17.13
N ASP A 61 -19.71 10.70 16.90
CA ASP A 61 -19.79 9.25 16.75
C ASP A 61 -19.00 8.75 15.54
N VAL A 62 -19.08 9.48 14.42
CA VAL A 62 -18.31 9.17 13.21
C VAL A 62 -16.82 9.32 13.45
N ASN A 63 -16.39 10.41 14.09
CA ASN A 63 -14.99 10.64 14.43
C ASN A 63 -14.45 9.57 15.40
N GLN A 64 -15.25 9.19 16.40
CA GLN A 64 -14.91 8.11 17.33
C GLN A 64 -14.78 6.76 16.60
N ALA A 65 -15.69 6.48 15.67
CA ALA A 65 -15.62 5.26 14.85
C ALA A 65 -14.36 5.25 13.97
N ILE A 66 -13.99 6.38 13.36
CA ILE A 66 -12.75 6.52 12.58
C ILE A 66 -11.53 6.18 13.42
N GLU A 67 -11.44 6.72 14.64
CA GLU A 67 -10.31 6.46 15.55
C GLU A 67 -10.23 4.98 15.93
N ILE A 68 -11.37 4.34 16.24
CA ILE A 68 -11.43 2.91 16.55
C ILE A 68 -10.99 2.06 15.34
N ILE A 69 -11.45 2.41 14.13
CA ILE A 69 -11.06 1.68 12.92
C ILE A 69 -9.55 1.80 12.70
N ARG A 70 -8.99 3.01 12.86
CA ARG A 70 -7.54 3.25 12.73
C ARG A 70 -6.73 2.36 13.66
N GLN A 71 -7.07 2.35 14.94
CA GLN A 71 -6.39 1.52 15.93
C GLN A 71 -6.42 0.02 15.59
N ARG A 72 -7.52 -0.47 15.00
CA ARG A 72 -7.64 -1.88 14.59
C ARG A 72 -6.81 -2.21 13.36
N VAL A 73 -6.81 -1.30 12.39
CA VAL A 73 -6.00 -1.47 11.17
C VAL A 73 -4.52 -1.45 11.53
N ASP A 74 -4.10 -0.52 12.39
CA ASP A 74 -2.73 -0.46 12.92
C ASP A 74 -2.37 -1.75 13.67
N ALA A 75 -3.28 -2.27 14.49
CA ALA A 75 -3.09 -3.53 15.21
C ALA A 75 -3.02 -4.76 14.28
N SER A 76 -3.63 -4.69 13.10
CA SER A 76 -3.56 -5.74 12.08
C SER A 76 -2.24 -5.73 11.29
N GLY A 77 -1.40 -4.72 11.49
CA GLY A 77 -0.11 -4.59 10.81
C GLY A 77 -0.20 -4.05 9.37
N VAL A 78 -1.38 -3.56 8.96
CA VAL A 78 -1.54 -2.87 7.68
C VAL A 78 -1.05 -1.44 7.82
N ALA A 79 0.03 -1.11 7.12
CA ALA A 79 0.55 0.25 7.06
C ALA A 79 -0.26 1.10 6.06
N GLU A 80 -0.20 2.43 6.21
CA GLU A 80 -0.70 3.40 5.21
C GLU A 80 -2.18 3.27 4.85
N ALA A 81 -3.04 2.93 5.82
CA ALA A 81 -4.48 2.95 5.62
C ALA A 81 -5.05 4.37 5.62
N GLU A 82 -5.87 4.68 4.64
CA GLU A 82 -6.56 5.97 4.52
C GLU A 82 -7.99 5.84 5.06
N ILE A 83 -8.37 6.65 6.04
CA ILE A 83 -9.70 6.58 6.67
C ILE A 83 -10.31 7.98 6.70
N THR A 84 -11.40 8.16 5.98
CA THR A 84 -12.05 9.47 5.82
C THR A 84 -13.56 9.39 5.99
N SER A 85 -14.18 10.50 6.39
CA SER A 85 -15.64 10.64 6.39
C SER A 85 -16.10 11.17 5.03
N GLN A 86 -17.05 10.48 4.40
CA GLN A 86 -17.67 10.87 3.14
C GLN A 86 -19.11 11.35 3.40
N GLY A 87 -19.41 12.57 2.95
CA GLY A 87 -20.76 13.14 3.05
C GLY A 87 -21.28 13.29 4.49
N GLY A 88 -20.37 13.35 5.48
CA GLY A 88 -20.68 13.53 6.89
C GLY A 88 -21.32 12.33 7.60
N SER A 89 -21.43 11.18 6.93
CA SER A 89 -22.13 10.01 7.46
C SER A 89 -21.42 8.69 7.16
N ASN A 90 -20.99 8.45 5.93
CA ASN A 90 -20.27 7.23 5.59
C ASN A 90 -18.79 7.36 5.94
N ILE A 91 -18.15 6.23 6.25
CA ILE A 91 -16.71 6.15 6.48
C ILE A 91 -16.10 5.36 5.33
N VAL A 92 -15.15 5.96 4.63
CA VAL A 92 -14.39 5.32 3.56
C VAL A 92 -13.05 4.89 4.12
N VAL A 93 -12.76 3.60 3.97
CA VAL A 93 -11.51 2.98 4.43
C VAL A 93 -10.79 2.40 3.21
N GLY A 94 -9.63 2.96 2.88
CA GLY A 94 -8.72 2.45 1.87
C GLY A 94 -7.60 1.64 2.52
N LEU A 95 -7.48 0.37 2.16
CA LEU A 95 -6.39 -0.51 2.60
C LEU A 95 -5.49 -0.83 1.40
N PRO A 96 -4.15 -0.71 1.52
CA PRO A 96 -3.25 -1.04 0.43
C PRO A 96 -3.20 -2.54 0.15
N GLY A 97 -3.02 -2.90 -1.12
CA GLY A 97 -2.84 -4.27 -1.58
C GLY A 97 -4.06 -5.17 -1.35
N HIS A 98 -3.80 -6.39 -0.88
CA HIS A 98 -4.80 -7.45 -0.71
C HIS A 98 -4.87 -7.88 0.77
N PRO A 99 -5.57 -7.12 1.63
CA PRO A 99 -5.74 -7.48 3.03
C PRO A 99 -6.40 -8.86 3.17
N SER A 100 -6.04 -9.59 4.22
CA SER A 100 -6.68 -10.87 4.52
C SER A 100 -8.15 -10.67 4.88
N GLN A 101 -8.95 -11.74 4.76
CA GLN A 101 -10.34 -11.69 5.19
C GLN A 101 -10.47 -11.32 6.68
N GLU A 102 -9.53 -11.76 7.51
CA GLU A 102 -9.47 -11.42 8.93
C GLU A 102 -9.28 -9.91 9.14
N THR A 103 -8.39 -9.27 8.39
CA THR A 103 -8.19 -7.80 8.43
C THR A 103 -9.47 -7.06 7.99
N LEU A 104 -10.13 -7.52 6.93
CA LEU A 104 -11.39 -6.94 6.48
C LEU A 104 -12.48 -7.07 7.55
N ASP A 105 -12.53 -8.19 8.25
CA ASP A 105 -13.50 -8.45 9.32
C ASP A 105 -13.22 -7.60 10.57
N LEU A 106 -11.96 -7.30 10.89
CA LEU A 106 -11.58 -6.37 11.97
C LEU A 106 -12.11 -4.96 11.72
N VAL A 107 -12.10 -4.51 10.47
CA VAL A 107 -12.63 -3.21 10.06
C VAL A 107 -14.15 -3.20 10.06
N ARG A 108 -14.80 -4.29 9.61
CA ARG A 108 -16.26 -4.37 9.46
C ARG A 108 -17.02 -4.60 10.77
N ASN A 109 -16.48 -5.43 11.66
CA ASN A 109 -17.24 -5.91 12.82
C ASN A 109 -17.08 -5.01 14.04
N SER A 110 -18.16 -4.78 14.79
CA SER A 110 -18.08 -4.09 16.08
C SER A 110 -17.61 -5.06 17.19
N ALA A 111 -16.47 -4.76 17.82
CA ALA A 111 -15.96 -5.52 18.95
C ALA A 111 -16.63 -5.05 20.25
N VAL A 112 -17.82 -5.60 20.58
CA VAL A 112 -18.54 -5.27 21.82
C VAL A 112 -18.27 -6.32 22.89
N LEU A 113 -17.46 -5.96 23.91
CA LEU A 113 -17.23 -6.80 25.08
C LEU A 113 -18.35 -6.62 26.11
N ARG A 114 -18.98 -7.72 26.54
CA ARG A 114 -19.97 -7.71 27.63
C ARG A 114 -19.54 -8.68 28.72
N MET A 115 -19.36 -8.17 29.92
CA MET A 115 -19.16 -8.99 31.12
C MET A 115 -20.54 -9.34 31.69
N ARG A 116 -20.82 -10.63 31.87
CA ARG A 116 -22.07 -11.11 32.47
C ARG A 116 -21.77 -11.79 33.80
N PRO A 117 -22.45 -11.43 34.90
CA PRO A 117 -22.26 -12.11 36.18
C PRO A 117 -22.76 -13.56 36.09
N VAL A 118 -22.06 -14.48 36.74
CA VAL A 118 -22.53 -15.85 36.94
C VAL A 118 -23.42 -15.86 38.18
N LEU A 119 -24.63 -16.40 38.05
CA LEU A 119 -25.54 -16.57 39.18
C LEU A 119 -25.15 -17.86 39.91
N ALA A 120 -24.90 -17.74 41.21
CA ALA A 120 -24.57 -18.86 42.10
C ALA A 120 -25.83 -19.57 42.62
#